data_AF-A0A1T0AXU1-F1
#
_entry.id   AF-A0A1T0AXU1-F1
#
_cell.length_a   1.000
_cell.length_b   1.000
_cell.length_c   1.000
_cell.angle_alpha   90.00
_cell.angle_beta   90.00
_cell.angle_gamma   90.00
#
_symmetry.space_group_name_H-M   'P 1'
#
loop_
_entity.id
_entity.type
_entity.pdbx_description
1 polymer ?
#
loop_
_entity_poly.entity_id
_entity_poly.type
_entity_poly.pdbx_seq_one_letter_code
_entity_poly.pdbx_strand_id
1 'polypeptide(L)' 'ESGYFPYKHKGLRGALASLKYYEKYLFTFEKHFELNIEKTTNRIEGLFSELKRKLINHNGLSKKRKVVFIKDFLNKKSC' A
#
# COMPACT_ATOMS: atom_id res chain seq x y z
N GLU A 1 37.05 17.02 -20.49
CA GLU A 1 36.00 17.16 -19.46
C GLU A 1 35.24 15.85 -19.37
N SER A 2 35.35 15.13 -18.25
CA SER A 2 34.61 13.87 -18.06
C SER A 2 33.13 14.19 -17.82
N GLY A 3 32.28 13.82 -18.79
CA GLY A 3 30.84 14.05 -18.74
C GLY A 3 30.19 13.40 -17.53
N TYR A 4 29.63 14.21 -16.64
CA TYR A 4 28.78 13.78 -15.54
C TYR A 4 27.45 13.28 -16.11
N PHE A 5 27.25 11.96 -16.18
CA PHE A 5 25.96 11.36 -16.51
C PHE A 5 25.20 11.06 -15.21
N PRO A 6 24.20 11.88 -14.79
CA PRO A 6 23.44 11.58 -13.60
C PRO A 6 22.60 10.33 -13.83
N TYR A 7 23.06 9.20 -13.29
CA TYR A 7 22.33 7.95 -13.04
C TYR A 7 21.17 7.64 -14.02
N LYS A 8 21.51 6.95 -15.12
CA LYS A 8 20.63 6.56 -16.24
C LYS A 8 19.29 5.91 -15.86
N HIS A 9 19.16 5.30 -14.67
CA HIS A 9 17.97 4.56 -14.23
C HIS A 9 17.55 4.85 -12.78
N LYS A 10 17.21 6.11 -12.49
CA LYS A 10 16.76 6.54 -11.14
C LYS A 10 15.64 5.66 -10.57
N GLY A 11 14.61 5.34 -11.37
CA GLY A 11 13.47 4.53 -10.95
C GLY A 11 13.87 3.09 -10.56
N LEU A 12 14.65 2.43 -11.41
CA LEU A 12 15.12 1.05 -11.16
C LEU A 12 16.01 0.98 -9.91
N ARG A 13 16.91 1.95 -9.74
CA ARG A 13 17.76 2.03 -8.54
C ARG A 13 16.94 2.26 -7.27
N GLY A 14 15.91 3.12 -7.34
CA GLY A 14 14.98 3.34 -6.24
C GLY A 14 14.23 2.06 -5.86
N ALA A 15 13.73 1.33 -6.85
CA ALA A 15 13.06 0.04 -6.64
C ALA A 15 14.02 -0.98 -6.00
N LEU A 16 15.24 -1.13 -6.54
CA LEU A 16 16.25 -2.05 -5.98
C LEU A 16 16.64 -1.68 -4.54
N ALA A 17 16.83 -0.39 -4.26
CA ALA A 17 17.13 0.08 -2.91
C ALA A 17 15.98 -0.21 -1.94
N SER A 18 14.74 -0.01 -2.38
CA SER A 18 13.55 -0.35 -1.60
C SER A 18 13.48 -1.85 -1.31
N LEU A 19 13.70 -2.71 -2.31
CA LEU A 19 13.71 -4.16 -2.12
C LEU A 19 14.75 -4.60 -1.09
N LYS A 20 15.99 -4.10 -1.20
CA LYS A 20 17.06 -4.40 -0.23
C LYS A 20 16.73 -3.91 1.18
N TYR A 21 16.14 -2.72 1.29
CA TYR A 21 15.79 -2.15 2.60
C TYR A 21 14.65 -2.92 3.29
N TYR A 22 13.64 -3.33 2.52
CA TYR A 22 12.44 -3.98 3.05
C TYR A 22 12.48 -5.52 2.97
N GLU A 23 13.58 -6.12 2.50
CA GLU A 23 13.75 -7.56 2.32
C GLU A 23 13.31 -8.38 3.53
N LYS A 24 13.70 -7.93 4.74
CA LYS A 24 13.34 -8.61 5.99
C LYS A 24 11.84 -8.72 6.26
N TYR A 25 11.04 -7.79 5.72
CA TYR A 25 9.60 -7.72 5.88
C TYR A 25 8.82 -8.40 4.75
N LEU A 26 9.44 -8.58 3.58
CA LEU A 26 8.77 -9.11 2.40
C LEU A 26 8.24 -10.54 2.63
N PHE A 27 8.98 -11.32 3.43
CA PHE A 27 8.68 -12.73 3.74
C PHE A 27 8.12 -12.91 5.17
N THR A 28 7.51 -11.88 5.76
CA THR A 28 6.95 -11.95 7.12
C THR A 28 5.89 -13.05 7.24
N PHE A 29 5.09 -13.26 6.19
CA PHE A 29 4.06 -14.30 6.15
C PHE A 29 4.63 -15.73 6.21
N GLU A 30 5.87 -15.95 5.79
CA GLU A 30 6.54 -17.26 5.88
C GLU A 30 7.13 -17.48 7.27
N LYS A 31 7.66 -16.42 7.89
CA LYS A 31 8.29 -16.48 9.22
C LYS A 31 7.27 -16.61 10.35
N HIS A 32 6.06 -16.08 10.14
CA HIS A 32 5.00 -16.01 11.15
C HIS A 32 3.72 -16.69 10.67
N PHE A 33 3.77 -18.01 10.52
CA PHE A 33 2.62 -18.80 10.05
C PHE A 33 1.45 -18.75 11.05
N GLU A 34 1.74 -18.54 12.34
CA GLU A 34 0.77 -18.40 13.43
C GLU A 34 -0.17 -17.21 13.24
N LEU A 35 0.27 -16.18 12.50
CA LEU A 35 -0.54 -15.00 12.19
C LEU A 35 -1.50 -15.23 11.01
N ASN A 36 -1.42 -16.39 10.34
CA ASN A 36 -2.25 -16.78 9.21
C ASN A 36 -2.33 -15.68 8.13
N ILE A 37 -1.19 -15.05 7.83
CA ILE A 37 -1.11 -13.99 6.81
C ILE A 37 -1.18 -14.65 5.43
N GLU A 38 -2.14 -14.22 4.62
CA GLU A 38 -2.28 -14.67 3.24
C GLU A 38 -1.03 -14.35 2.41
N LYS A 39 -0.65 -15.26 1.51
CA LYS A 39 0.48 -15.06 0.58
C LYS A 39 0.17 -14.06 -0.54
N THR A 40 -1.10 -13.66 -0.69
CA THR A 40 -1.57 -12.79 -1.77
C THR A 40 -2.11 -11.48 -1.21
N THR A 41 -2.00 -10.39 -1.99
CA THR A 41 -2.55 -9.08 -1.65
C THR A 41 -4.01 -8.90 -2.04
N ASN A 42 -4.65 -9.91 -2.65
CA ASN A 42 -6.02 -9.86 -3.19
C ASN A 42 -7.06 -9.29 -2.22
N ARG A 43 -7.05 -9.74 -0.95
CA ARG A 43 -7.99 -9.27 0.07
C ARG A 43 -7.82 -7.77 0.34
N ILE A 44 -6.58 -7.31 0.47
CA ILE A 44 -6.25 -5.91 0.74
C ILE A 44 -6.56 -5.03 -0.48
N GLU A 45 -6.21 -5.49 -1.68
CA GLU A 45 -6.49 -4.78 -2.93
C GLU A 45 -8.00 -4.66 -3.20
N GLY A 46 -8.77 -5.73 -2.98
CA GLY A 46 -10.22 -5.71 -3.10
C GLY A 46 -10.87 -4.75 -2.10
N LEU A 47 -10.43 -4.77 -0.84
CA LEU A 47 -10.89 -3.84 0.20
C LEU A 47 -10.63 -2.38 -0.18
N PHE A 48 -9.41 -2.06 -0.61
CA PHE A 48 -9.06 -0.69 -1.00
C PHE A 48 -9.74 -0.24 -2.29
N SER A 49 -9.98 -1.15 -3.23
CA SER A 49 -10.74 -0.85 -4.45
C SER A 49 -12.19 -0.48 -4.12
N GLU A 50 -12.83 -1.22 -3.22
CA GLU A 50 -14.16 -0.90 -2.73
C GLU A 50 -14.19 0.45 -1.99
N LEU A 51 -13.21 0.69 -1.11
CA LEU A 51 -13.09 1.96 -0.38
C LEU A 51 -12.98 3.15 -1.35
N LYS A 52 -12.06 3.07 -2.31
CA LYS A 52 -11.85 4.13 -3.31
C LYS A 52 -13.11 4.39 -4.11
N ARG A 53 -13.81 3.34 -4.55
CA ARG A 53 -15.08 3.47 -5.29
C ARG A 53 -16.13 4.24 -4.49
N LYS A 54 -16.32 3.91 -3.21
CA LYS A 54 -17.29 4.63 -2.36
C LYS A 54 -16.84 6.07 -2.07
N LEU A 55 -15.53 6.31 -1.91
CA LEU A 55 -15.01 7.65 -1.65
C LEU A 55 -15.15 8.59 -2.87
N ILE A 56 -14.95 8.08 -4.08
CA ILE A 56 -15.05 8.85 -5.34
C ILE A 56 -16.46 9.41 -5.53
N ASN A 57 -17.50 8.68 -5.11
CA ASN A 57 -18.88 9.19 -5.13
C ASN A 57 -19.08 10.41 -4.22
N HIS A 58 -18.14 10.70 -3.31
CA HIS A 58 -18.18 11.78 -2.35
C HIS A 58 -16.99 12.74 -2.47
N ASN A 59 -16.63 13.13 -3.71
CA ASN A 59 -15.50 14.01 -4.00
C ASN A 59 -15.51 15.34 -3.24
N GLY A 60 -16.70 15.88 -2.93
CA GLY A 60 -16.89 17.14 -2.18
C GLY A 60 -16.66 17.07 -0.67
N LEU A 61 -16.28 15.92 -0.11
CA LEU A 61 -16.01 15.82 1.33
C LEU A 61 -14.72 16.54 1.71
N SER A 62 -14.80 17.28 2.82
CA SER A 62 -13.61 17.81 3.49
C SER A 62 -12.70 16.66 3.97
N LYS A 63 -11.40 16.95 4.12
CA LYS A 63 -10.42 15.96 4.61
C LYS A 63 -10.87 15.31 5.93
N LYS A 64 -11.43 16.09 6.86
CA LYS A 64 -11.97 15.60 8.14
C LYS A 64 -13.06 14.55 7.93
N ARG A 65 -14.02 14.82 7.03
CA ARG A 65 -15.12 13.89 6.73
C ARG A 65 -14.64 12.64 5.97
N LYS A 66 -13.64 12.77 5.08
CA LYS A 66 -13.01 11.61 4.43
C LYS A 66 -12.36 10.67 5.45
N VAL A 67 -11.70 11.20 6.47
CA VAL A 67 -11.12 10.38 7.55
C VAL A 67 -12.19 9.65 8.35
N VAL A 68 -13.28 10.34 8.73
CA VAL A 68 -14.41 9.70 9.43
C VAL A 68 -15.04 8.60 8.57
N PHE A 69 -15.25 8.86 7.28
CA PHE A 69 -15.75 7.87 6.33
C PHE A 69 -14.85 6.63 6.26
N ILE A 70 -13.53 6.80 6.15
CA ILE A 70 -12.58 5.68 6.10
C ILE A 70 -12.63 4.87 7.40
N LYS A 71 -12.68 5.55 8.56
CA LYS A 71 -12.81 4.88 9.86
C LYS A 71 -14.10 4.06 9.95
N ASP A 72 -15.23 4.66 9.59
CA ASP A 72 -16.52 3.96 9.56
C ASP A 72 -16.50 2.78 8.60
N PHE A 73 -15.98 2.96 7.38
CA PHE A 73 -15.86 1.90 6.39
C PHE A 73 -15.05 0.70 6.89
N LEU A 74 -13.92 0.96 7.57
CA LEU A 74 -13.08 -0.11 8.12
C LEU A 74 -13.73 -0.80 9.33
N ASN A 75 -14.46 -0.06 10.16
CA ASN A 75 -15.18 -0.61 11.32
C ASN A 75 -16.46 -1.37 10.93
N LYS A 76 -17.08 -1.04 9.79
CA LYS A 76 -18.34 -1.68 9.35
C LYS A 76 -18.14 -3.10 8.79
N LYS A 77 -16.90 -3.46 8.44
CA LYS A 77 -16.52 -4.80 7.95
C LYS A 77 -16.08 -5.76 9.06
N SER A 78 -16.09 -5.36 10.33
CA SER A 78 -15.84 -6.26 11.48
C SER A 78 -17.10 -6.94 12.03
N CYS A 79 -18.21 -6.91 11.29
CA CYS A 79 -19.42 -7.68 11.55
C CYS A 79 -19.57 -8.80 10.51
#